data_AF-G0QLW4-F1
#
_entry.id   AF-G0QLW4-F1
#
_cell.length_a   1.000
_cell.length_b   1.000
_cell.length_c   1.000
_cell.angle_alpha   90.00
_cell.angle_beta   90.00
_cell.angle_gamma   90.00
#
_symmetry.space_group_name_H-M   'P 1'
#
loop_
_entity.id
_entity.type
_entity.pdbx_description
1 polymer ?
#
loop_
_entity_poly.entity_id
_entity_poly.type
_entity_poly.pdbx_seq_one_letter_code
_entity_poly.pdbx_strand_id
1 'polypeptide(L)'
;MKSSIPKLDLKFMQVFGDKASSEKVSEEDIISALAFDKSGNLLSLGDRAGRLIIFEQAQTKSKRSEFQYLTELQSHTREFDYLKSTDIEEKINQIIWLRNSGKNLYILTTNDKTVKLWKVSDKTIKKIVKSSGKDFNMPKLQTLESGLMPTIKKVYPNLHTYHINSISASQNEEYMLSSDDLRVNLWSVDNTNKTFVAVDLKPDNLEELSEVITSSQFHPIHDNMFLYTTSKGITKVGDMRKSGVCDNTAQTYYEKEDPSKKNFFTEIVASISDATFSKNGRYIYVRDFLNVRIWDVNMTNKPVATVPIFEPLKSKLCELYENECIFDKFSISSSPDSNYFVTGNFNSTFHVIDRNGETNNQFELNFNKKTISKQIPPKYFENLTSSYDFTRKALKASYSQASNTIAVSCLNCLYFYSGSI
;
A
#
# COMPACT_ATOMS: atom_id res chain seq x y z
N MET A 1 21.86 -10.67 22.38
CA MET A 1 21.57 -11.91 21.60
C MET A 1 20.47 -11.57 20.61
N LYS A 2 20.64 -11.83 19.31
CA LYS A 2 19.52 -11.76 18.37
C LYS A 2 18.52 -12.84 18.81
N SER A 3 17.28 -12.47 19.14
CA SER A 3 16.26 -13.46 19.46
C SER A 3 15.99 -14.29 18.20
N SER A 4 15.96 -15.62 18.34
CA SER A 4 15.62 -16.52 17.23
C SER A 4 14.25 -16.18 16.66
N ILE A 5 14.19 -15.92 15.35
CA ILE A 5 12.94 -15.67 14.64
C ILE A 5 12.33 -17.04 14.27
N PRO A 6 11.06 -17.30 14.62
CA PRO A 6 10.45 -18.58 14.34
C PRO A 6 10.21 -18.73 12.83
N LYS A 7 10.44 -19.94 12.29
CA LYS A 7 10.47 -20.17 10.85
C LYS A 7 9.06 -20.10 10.25
N LEU A 8 8.84 -19.17 9.33
CA LEU A 8 7.60 -19.07 8.56
C LEU A 8 7.57 -20.09 7.40
N ASP A 9 6.62 -21.03 7.43
CA ASP A 9 6.28 -21.92 6.31
C ASP A 9 5.09 -21.33 5.54
N LEU A 10 5.38 -20.69 4.41
CA LEU A 10 4.39 -20.00 3.59
C LEU A 10 3.87 -20.91 2.47
N LYS A 11 2.55 -21.04 2.34
CA LYS A 11 1.90 -21.90 1.34
C LYS A 11 0.91 -21.16 0.46
N PHE A 12 0.87 -21.51 -0.82
CA PHE A 12 -0.13 -21.02 -1.76
C PHE A 12 -1.54 -21.35 -1.27
N MET A 13 -2.42 -20.35 -1.28
CA MET A 13 -3.80 -20.49 -0.85
C MET A 13 -4.75 -20.46 -2.05
N GLN A 14 -4.82 -19.35 -2.77
CA GLN A 14 -5.73 -19.17 -3.91
C GLN A 14 -5.21 -18.09 -4.87
N VAL A 15 -5.85 -18.00 -6.06
CA VAL A 15 -5.60 -16.95 -7.05
C VAL A 15 -6.93 -16.52 -7.67
N PHE A 16 -7.10 -15.22 -7.87
CA PHE A 16 -8.13 -14.62 -8.71
C PHE A 16 -7.52 -13.99 -9.96
N GLY A 17 -8.31 -13.87 -11.01
CA GLY A 17 -7.90 -13.37 -12.32
C GLY A 17 -7.57 -14.51 -13.29
N ASP A 18 -7.33 -14.12 -14.55
CA ASP A 18 -7.10 -15.04 -15.64
C ASP A 18 -5.62 -15.20 -15.96
N LYS A 19 -5.24 -16.38 -16.45
CA LYS A 19 -3.89 -16.64 -16.97
C LYS A 19 -3.74 -15.97 -18.34
N ALA A 20 -3.57 -14.66 -18.33
CA ALA A 20 -3.31 -13.85 -19.52
C ALA A 20 -1.80 -13.52 -19.64
N SER A 21 -1.31 -13.38 -20.86
CA SER A 21 -0.04 -12.70 -21.11
C SER A 21 -0.20 -11.21 -20.77
N SER A 22 0.88 -10.53 -20.41
CA SER A 22 0.87 -9.09 -20.08
C SER A 22 0.19 -8.25 -21.16
N GLU A 23 0.43 -8.57 -22.43
CA GLU A 23 -0.16 -7.89 -23.60
C GLU A 23 -1.68 -8.04 -23.74
N LYS A 24 -2.29 -9.04 -23.10
CA LYS A 24 -3.73 -9.31 -23.19
C LYS A 24 -4.53 -8.68 -22.04
N VAL A 25 -3.86 -8.22 -21.00
CA VAL A 25 -4.51 -7.61 -19.85
C VAL A 25 -4.78 -6.15 -20.18
N SER A 26 -6.04 -5.72 -20.07
CA SER A 26 -6.39 -4.30 -20.19
C SER A 26 -5.66 -3.51 -19.11
N GLU A 27 -5.05 -2.37 -19.48
CA GLU A 27 -4.38 -1.52 -18.50
C GLU A 27 -5.32 -1.05 -17.40
N GLU A 28 -6.60 -0.83 -17.72
CA GLU A 28 -7.65 -0.42 -16.79
C GLU A 28 -7.90 -1.48 -15.70
N ASP A 29 -7.71 -2.77 -16.00
CA ASP A 29 -7.90 -3.88 -15.07
C ASP A 29 -6.66 -4.19 -14.21
N ILE A 30 -5.54 -3.48 -14.41
CA ILE A 30 -4.32 -3.71 -13.63
C ILE A 30 -4.54 -3.23 -12.19
N ILE A 31 -4.23 -4.10 -11.23
CA ILE A 31 -4.36 -3.82 -9.80
C ILE A 31 -3.30 -2.80 -9.40
N SER A 32 -3.74 -1.68 -8.84
CA SER A 32 -2.90 -0.55 -8.44
C SER A 32 -2.82 -0.37 -6.92
N ALA A 33 -3.75 -0.92 -6.14
CA ALA A 33 -3.75 -0.85 -4.69
C ALA A 33 -4.28 -2.14 -4.04
N LEU A 34 -3.71 -2.52 -2.89
CA LEU A 34 -4.15 -3.66 -2.09
C LEU A 34 -4.05 -3.32 -0.60
N ALA A 35 -5.09 -3.65 0.17
CA ALA A 35 -5.08 -3.45 1.61
C ALA A 35 -5.98 -4.47 2.33
N PHE A 36 -5.41 -5.16 3.32
CA PHE A 36 -6.19 -5.89 4.32
C PHE A 36 -6.85 -4.93 5.29
N ASP A 37 -8.00 -5.35 5.81
CA ASP A 37 -8.60 -4.72 6.97
C ASP A 37 -7.83 -5.06 8.25
N LYS A 38 -8.21 -4.40 9.35
CA LYS A 38 -7.54 -4.60 10.65
C LYS A 38 -7.76 -5.99 11.24
N SER A 39 -8.86 -6.67 10.92
CA SER A 39 -9.12 -8.03 11.39
C SER A 39 -8.49 -9.12 10.52
N GLY A 40 -8.02 -8.78 9.31
CA GLY A 40 -7.48 -9.72 8.33
C GLY A 40 -8.55 -10.56 7.62
N ASN A 41 -9.83 -10.29 7.85
CA ASN A 41 -10.94 -11.05 7.27
C ASN A 41 -11.42 -10.42 5.96
N LEU A 42 -11.12 -9.14 5.73
CA LEU A 42 -11.49 -8.44 4.51
C LEU A 42 -10.22 -7.99 3.79
N LEU A 43 -10.26 -8.06 2.46
CA LEU A 43 -9.23 -7.51 1.60
C LEU A 43 -9.90 -6.63 0.55
N SER A 44 -9.38 -5.42 0.36
CA SER A 44 -9.74 -4.55 -0.75
C SER A 44 -8.67 -4.52 -1.83
N LEU A 45 -9.12 -4.45 -3.06
CA LEU A 45 -8.35 -4.27 -4.27
C LEU A 45 -8.82 -3.01 -4.98
N GLY A 46 -7.88 -2.19 -5.44
CA GLY A 46 -8.13 -1.06 -6.32
C GLY A 46 -7.38 -1.23 -7.63
N ASP A 47 -7.98 -0.80 -8.72
CA ASP A 47 -7.38 -0.86 -10.06
C ASP A 47 -7.20 0.52 -10.70
N ARG A 48 -6.63 0.51 -11.91
CA ARG A 48 -6.42 1.70 -12.72
C ARG A 48 -7.71 2.30 -13.27
N ALA A 49 -8.78 1.52 -13.39
CA ALA A 49 -10.13 1.97 -13.76
C ALA A 49 -10.89 2.65 -12.61
N GLY A 50 -10.31 2.77 -11.42
CA GLY A 50 -10.94 3.41 -10.27
C GLY A 50 -11.99 2.57 -9.56
N ARG A 51 -12.05 1.25 -9.81
CA ARG A 51 -12.94 0.31 -9.13
C ARG A 51 -12.31 -0.17 -7.85
N LEU A 52 -13.09 -0.20 -6.78
CA LEU A 52 -12.74 -0.78 -5.49
C LEU A 52 -13.52 -2.07 -5.31
N ILE A 53 -12.81 -3.20 -5.24
CA ILE A 53 -13.38 -4.54 -5.06
C ILE A 53 -13.04 -5.04 -3.66
N ILE A 54 -14.03 -5.58 -2.95
CA ILE A 54 -13.88 -6.09 -1.58
C ILE A 54 -14.08 -7.61 -1.59
N PHE A 55 -13.19 -8.31 -0.91
CA PHE A 55 -13.25 -9.73 -0.68
C PHE A 55 -13.39 -10.01 0.82
N GLU A 56 -14.15 -11.03 1.18
CA GLU A 56 -14.33 -11.52 2.55
C GLU A 56 -13.80 -12.94 2.70
N GLN A 57 -13.14 -13.20 3.81
CA GLN A 57 -12.67 -14.52 4.19
C GLN A 57 -13.86 -15.38 4.64
N ALA A 58 -14.16 -16.40 3.86
CA ALA A 58 -15.16 -17.40 4.18
C ALA A 58 -14.49 -18.70 4.63
N GLN A 59 -15.03 -19.34 5.66
CA GLN A 59 -14.64 -20.70 6.01
C GLN A 59 -15.38 -21.69 5.13
N THR A 60 -14.61 -22.45 4.35
CA THR A 60 -15.17 -23.54 3.56
C THR A 60 -15.40 -24.77 4.43
N LYS A 61 -16.26 -25.70 3.98
CA LYS A 61 -16.54 -26.97 4.66
C LYS A 61 -15.28 -27.81 4.95
N SER A 62 -14.18 -27.55 4.24
CA SER A 62 -12.89 -28.23 4.40
C SER A 62 -11.95 -27.59 5.43
N LYS A 63 -12.42 -26.64 6.27
CA LYS A 63 -11.61 -25.84 7.22
C LYS A 63 -10.52 -25.00 6.55
N ARG A 64 -10.52 -24.88 5.22
CA ARG A 64 -9.64 -23.96 4.50
C ARG A 64 -10.31 -22.60 4.46
N SER A 65 -9.60 -21.57 4.94
CA SER A 65 -10.07 -20.20 4.83
C SER A 65 -9.74 -19.71 3.42
N GLU A 66 -10.75 -19.33 2.66
CA GLU A 66 -10.61 -18.80 1.30
C GLU A 66 -11.28 -17.43 1.26
N PHE A 67 -10.80 -16.54 0.40
CA PHE A 67 -11.48 -15.25 0.21
C PHE A 67 -12.51 -15.42 -0.90
N GLN A 68 -13.62 -14.70 -0.79
CA GLN A 68 -14.70 -14.70 -1.77
C GLN A 68 -15.05 -13.25 -2.08
N TYR A 69 -15.51 -13.00 -3.30
CA TYR A 69 -16.00 -11.70 -3.69
C TYR A 69 -17.18 -11.29 -2.81
N LEU A 70 -17.11 -10.09 -2.22
CA LEU A 70 -18.17 -9.53 -1.38
C LEU A 70 -18.97 -8.46 -2.13
N THR A 71 -18.28 -7.44 -2.65
CA THR A 71 -18.92 -6.31 -3.34
C THR A 71 -17.89 -5.51 -4.14
N GLU A 72 -18.35 -4.68 -5.06
CA GLU A 72 -17.54 -3.72 -5.81
C GLU A 72 -18.22 -2.35 -5.86
N LEU A 73 -17.42 -1.31 -6.08
CA LEU A 73 -17.91 0.06 -6.28
C LEU A 73 -16.96 0.86 -7.17
N GLN A 74 -17.51 1.80 -7.92
CA GLN A 74 -16.72 2.80 -8.64
C GLN A 74 -16.27 3.89 -7.64
N SER A 75 -14.99 3.89 -7.28
CA SER A 75 -14.47 4.82 -6.27
C SER A 75 -14.13 6.18 -6.89
N HIS A 76 -13.44 6.17 -8.02
CA HIS A 76 -13.02 7.37 -8.72
C HIS A 76 -13.42 7.26 -10.18
N THR A 77 -13.67 8.39 -10.80
CA THR A 77 -13.98 8.50 -12.23
C THR A 77 -13.01 9.52 -12.82
N ARG A 78 -12.80 9.49 -14.14
CA ARG A 78 -12.01 10.52 -14.80
C ARG A 78 -12.60 11.89 -14.51
N GLU A 79 -11.77 12.78 -14.02
CA GLU A 79 -12.12 14.17 -13.73
C GLU A 79 -11.13 15.07 -14.48
N PHE A 80 -11.56 16.28 -14.83
CA PHE A 80 -10.70 17.26 -15.48
C PHE A 80 -10.69 18.55 -14.65
N ASP A 81 -9.50 19.01 -14.27
CA ASP A 81 -9.34 20.32 -13.64
C ASP A 81 -9.23 21.38 -14.74
N TYR A 82 -10.33 22.08 -15.02
CA TYR A 82 -10.38 23.14 -16.04
C TYR A 82 -9.47 24.33 -15.74
N LEU A 83 -9.21 24.62 -14.46
CA LEU A 83 -8.40 25.78 -14.08
C LEU A 83 -6.92 25.49 -14.29
N LYS A 84 -6.49 24.25 -14.01
CA LYS A 84 -5.11 23.81 -14.22
C LYS A 84 -4.88 23.17 -15.58
N SER A 85 -5.96 22.89 -16.32
CA SER A 85 -5.93 22.14 -17.58
C SER A 85 -5.23 20.79 -17.44
N THR A 86 -5.56 20.05 -16.38
CA THR A 86 -4.95 18.75 -16.07
C THR A 86 -6.01 17.66 -15.94
N ASP A 87 -5.79 16.53 -16.61
CA ASP A 87 -6.54 15.31 -16.39
C ASP A 87 -6.24 14.73 -14.99
N ILE A 88 -7.28 14.24 -14.33
CA ILE A 88 -7.20 13.52 -13.07
C ILE A 88 -7.61 12.08 -13.35
N GLU A 89 -6.62 11.19 -13.29
CA GLU A 89 -6.82 9.75 -13.44
C GLU A 89 -7.75 9.19 -12.35
N GLU A 90 -8.54 8.19 -12.74
CA GLU A 90 -9.40 7.43 -11.85
C GLU A 90 -8.64 6.35 -11.06
N LYS A 91 -7.38 6.07 -11.42
CA LYS A 91 -6.52 5.09 -10.77
C LYS A 91 -6.50 5.25 -9.25
N ILE A 92 -6.77 4.17 -8.52
CA ILE A 92 -6.64 4.15 -7.06
C ILE A 92 -5.17 3.98 -6.69
N ASN A 93 -4.59 4.98 -6.03
CA ASN A 93 -3.18 4.94 -5.59
C ASN A 93 -3.01 4.15 -4.29
N GLN A 94 -3.93 4.33 -3.34
CA GLN A 94 -3.87 3.66 -2.03
C GLN A 94 -5.26 3.49 -1.41
N ILE A 95 -5.37 2.45 -0.57
CA ILE A 95 -6.57 2.10 0.19
C ILE A 95 -6.21 1.96 1.67
N ILE A 96 -7.07 2.44 2.56
CA ILE A 96 -6.94 2.25 4.02
C ILE A 96 -8.27 1.83 4.61
N TRP A 97 -8.24 0.78 5.42
CA TRP A 97 -9.38 0.39 6.25
C TRP A 97 -9.37 1.12 7.59
N LEU A 98 -10.50 1.69 7.94
CA LEU A 98 -10.79 2.19 9.29
C LEU A 98 -11.53 1.11 10.08
N ARG A 99 -11.60 1.24 11.41
CA ARG A 99 -12.33 0.33 12.29
C ARG A 99 -13.80 0.31 11.93
N ASN A 100 -14.36 -0.89 11.96
CA ASN A 100 -15.78 -1.09 11.72
C ASN A 100 -16.60 -0.55 12.91
N SER A 101 -17.73 0.09 12.60
CA SER A 101 -18.72 0.50 13.62
C SER A 101 -19.95 -0.38 13.50
N GLY A 102 -20.02 -1.42 14.34
CA GLY A 102 -21.01 -2.49 14.19
C GLY A 102 -20.80 -3.22 12.87
N LYS A 103 -21.83 -3.26 12.01
CA LYS A 103 -21.76 -3.85 10.66
C LYS A 103 -21.29 -2.89 9.57
N ASN A 104 -20.99 -1.64 9.91
CA ASN A 104 -20.58 -0.64 8.93
C ASN A 104 -19.06 -0.72 8.73
N LEU A 105 -18.65 -0.93 7.48
CA LEU A 105 -17.27 -0.89 7.04
C LEU A 105 -16.92 0.52 6.56
N TYR A 106 -15.69 0.96 6.81
CA TYR A 106 -15.19 2.27 6.42
C TYR A 106 -13.86 2.16 5.70
N ILE A 107 -13.79 2.73 4.50
CA ILE A 107 -12.63 2.61 3.62
C ILE A 107 -12.28 3.99 3.08
N LEU A 108 -11.02 4.39 3.24
CA LEU A 108 -10.45 5.55 2.56
C LEU A 108 -9.80 5.08 1.27
N THR A 109 -10.09 5.79 0.18
CA THR A 109 -9.41 5.60 -1.10
C THR A 109 -8.88 6.95 -1.58
N THR A 110 -7.77 6.92 -2.32
CA THR A 110 -7.21 8.11 -2.95
C THR A 110 -6.81 7.83 -4.38
N ASN A 111 -7.04 8.81 -5.26
CA ASN A 111 -6.32 8.95 -6.53
C ASN A 111 -5.27 10.07 -6.38
N ASP A 112 -4.84 10.66 -7.49
CA ASP A 112 -3.82 11.70 -7.52
C ASP A 112 -4.21 13.02 -6.85
N LYS A 113 -5.51 13.30 -6.67
CA LYS A 113 -5.98 14.63 -6.20
C LYS A 113 -7.04 14.58 -5.11
N THR A 114 -7.81 13.49 -5.03
CA THR A 114 -8.98 13.39 -4.17
C THR A 114 -8.86 12.19 -3.25
N VAL A 115 -9.22 12.40 -1.98
CA VAL A 115 -9.42 11.32 -1.01
C VAL A 115 -10.93 11.20 -0.78
N LYS A 116 -11.44 9.96 -0.73
CA LYS A 116 -12.86 9.66 -0.48
C LYS A 116 -12.99 8.69 0.68
N LEU A 117 -13.93 8.96 1.58
CA LEU A 117 -14.32 8.05 2.66
C LEU A 117 -15.61 7.34 2.27
N TRP A 118 -15.52 6.04 2.09
CA TRP A 118 -16.62 5.15 1.78
C TRP A 118 -17.18 4.52 3.05
N LYS A 119 -18.50 4.34 3.08
CA LYS A 119 -19.22 3.53 4.05
C LYS A 119 -19.91 2.39 3.31
N VAL A 120 -19.57 1.16 3.65
CA VAL A 120 -20.22 -0.04 3.13
C VAL A 120 -21.05 -0.66 4.25
N SER A 121 -22.36 -0.80 4.03
CA SER A 121 -23.29 -1.26 5.06
C SER A 121 -24.53 -1.90 4.45
N ASP A 122 -25.13 -2.86 5.15
CA ASP A 122 -26.44 -3.40 4.80
C ASP A 122 -27.50 -2.30 4.78
N LYS A 123 -28.15 -2.11 3.63
CA LYS A 123 -29.28 -1.20 3.47
C LYS A 123 -30.50 -1.95 2.98
N THR A 124 -31.65 -1.62 3.56
CA THR A 124 -32.97 -2.08 3.10
C THR A 124 -33.69 -0.92 2.44
N ILE A 125 -33.90 -1.00 1.13
CA ILE A 125 -34.68 -0.02 0.40
C ILE A 125 -36.15 -0.39 0.58
N LYS A 126 -36.93 0.52 1.17
CA LYS A 126 -38.36 0.32 1.44
C LYS A 126 -39.19 1.32 0.65
N LYS A 127 -40.28 0.85 0.05
CA LYS A 127 -41.28 1.67 -0.63
C LYS A 127 -42.52 1.80 0.24
N ILE A 128 -43.12 2.99 0.20
CA ILE A 128 -44.41 3.24 0.83
C ILE A 128 -45.51 2.67 -0.06
N VAL A 129 -46.31 1.75 0.49
CA VAL A 129 -47.51 1.22 -0.15
C VAL A 129 -48.70 1.95 0.46
N LYS A 130 -49.39 2.75 -0.37
CA LYS A 130 -50.64 3.42 0.03
C LYS A 130 -51.76 2.38 0.09
N SER A 131 -52.55 2.43 1.15
CA SER A 131 -53.76 1.60 1.29
C SER A 131 -54.89 2.26 0.51
N SER A 132 -55.57 1.51 -0.36
CA SER A 132 -56.67 1.97 -1.22
C SER A 132 -58.00 2.08 -0.45
N GLY A 133 -58.01 2.77 0.69
CA GLY A 133 -59.19 2.99 1.53
C GLY A 133 -59.59 4.47 1.64
N LYS A 134 -60.88 4.74 1.85
CA LYS A 134 -61.41 6.10 2.12
C LYS A 134 -61.04 6.64 3.52
N ASP A 135 -60.56 5.78 4.41
CA ASP A 135 -60.13 6.13 5.75
C ASP A 135 -58.61 6.37 5.82
N PHE A 136 -58.19 7.26 6.72
CA PHE A 136 -56.78 7.59 6.96
C PHE A 136 -56.04 6.40 7.58
N ASN A 137 -55.48 5.52 6.76
CA ASN A 137 -54.63 4.42 7.19
C ASN A 137 -53.14 4.81 7.16
N MET A 138 -52.41 4.40 8.19
CA MET A 138 -50.95 4.56 8.25
C MET A 138 -50.30 3.84 7.05
N PRO A 139 -49.43 4.51 6.28
CA PRO A 139 -48.74 3.88 5.15
C PRO A 139 -47.88 2.69 5.61
N LYS A 140 -47.95 1.58 4.87
CA LYS A 140 -47.11 0.39 5.13
C LYS A 140 -45.82 0.48 4.33
N LEU A 141 -44.71 0.08 4.95
CA LEU A 141 -43.43 -0.03 4.28
C LEU A 141 -43.27 -1.45 3.74
N GLN A 142 -43.04 -1.57 2.44
CA GLN A 142 -42.66 -2.82 1.77
C GLN A 142 -41.18 -2.76 1.41
N THR A 143 -40.39 -3.74 1.86
CA THR A 143 -38.99 -3.88 1.45
C THR A 143 -38.93 -4.28 -0.03
N LEU A 144 -38.26 -3.47 -0.84
CA LEU A 144 -37.99 -3.76 -2.25
C LEU A 144 -36.71 -4.57 -2.39
N GLU A 145 -35.64 -4.10 -1.74
CA GLU A 145 -34.30 -4.65 -1.88
C GLU A 145 -33.57 -4.57 -0.54
N SER A 146 -32.71 -5.55 -0.28
CA SER A 146 -31.83 -5.58 0.87
C SER A 146 -30.48 -6.11 0.42
N GLY A 147 -29.42 -5.37 0.72
CA GLY A 147 -28.07 -5.80 0.37
C GLY A 147 -27.01 -4.89 0.94
N LEU A 148 -25.75 -5.32 0.78
CA LEU A 148 -24.59 -4.54 1.15
C LEU A 148 -24.42 -3.41 0.13
N MET A 149 -24.62 -2.16 0.56
CA MET A 149 -24.57 -1.01 -0.34
C MET A 149 -23.44 -0.04 0.04
N PRO A 150 -22.51 0.24 -0.87
CA PRO A 150 -21.51 1.27 -0.69
C PRO A 150 -22.12 2.67 -0.84
N THR A 151 -21.68 3.61 0.00
CA THR A 151 -22.02 5.03 -0.13
C THR A 151 -20.84 5.92 0.23
N ILE A 152 -20.69 7.01 -0.51
CA ILE A 152 -19.71 8.05 -0.17
C ILE A 152 -20.18 8.73 1.11
N LYS A 153 -19.36 8.69 2.16
CA LYS A 153 -19.60 9.42 3.40
C LYS A 153 -18.98 10.80 3.35
N LYS A 154 -17.75 10.92 2.82
CA LYS A 154 -17.03 12.19 2.69
C LYS A 154 -16.16 12.22 1.44
N VAL A 155 -15.97 13.41 0.88
CA VAL A 155 -14.98 13.72 -0.15
C VAL A 155 -14.11 14.83 0.43
N TYR A 156 -12.80 14.61 0.51
CA TYR A 156 -11.87 15.62 1.01
C TYR A 156 -11.54 16.60 -0.11
N PRO A 157 -11.48 17.91 0.18
CA PRO A 157 -11.21 18.92 -0.83
C PRO A 157 -9.81 18.74 -1.43
N ASN A 158 -9.67 19.09 -2.71
CA ASN A 158 -8.40 19.08 -3.42
C ASN A 158 -7.49 20.22 -2.91
N LEU A 159 -6.70 19.94 -1.87
CA LEU A 159 -5.71 20.87 -1.30
C LEU A 159 -4.26 20.48 -1.65
N HIS A 160 -4.07 19.39 -2.38
CA HIS A 160 -2.76 18.97 -2.85
C HIS A 160 -2.42 19.67 -4.16
N THR A 161 -1.21 20.22 -4.24
CA THR A 161 -0.75 20.85 -5.48
C THR A 161 -0.27 19.78 -6.45
N TYR A 162 0.45 18.78 -5.94
CA TYR A 162 1.06 17.68 -6.70
C TYR A 162 0.24 16.39 -6.56
N HIS A 163 0.75 15.27 -7.06
CA HIS A 163 0.04 13.98 -7.02
C HIS A 163 0.12 13.38 -5.62
N ILE A 164 -1.02 12.97 -5.07
CA ILE A 164 -1.05 12.26 -3.78
C ILE A 164 -0.37 10.90 -3.95
N ASN A 165 0.77 10.73 -3.28
CA ASN A 165 1.55 9.50 -3.32
C ASN A 165 1.20 8.54 -2.18
N SER A 166 0.75 9.05 -1.03
CA SER A 166 0.31 8.20 0.07
C SER A 166 -0.75 8.81 0.97
N ILE A 167 -1.48 7.94 1.65
CA ILE A 167 -2.36 8.26 2.77
C ILE A 167 -2.03 7.35 3.95
N SER A 168 -2.33 7.78 5.17
CA SER A 168 -2.21 6.96 6.38
C SER A 168 -3.23 7.39 7.42
N ALA A 169 -3.85 6.46 8.15
CA ALA A 169 -4.75 6.79 9.26
C ALA A 169 -4.01 6.64 10.60
N SER A 170 -4.30 7.53 11.55
CA SER A 170 -3.79 7.43 12.90
C SER A 170 -4.33 6.15 13.57
N GLN A 171 -3.65 5.69 14.61
CA GLN A 171 -4.04 4.48 15.34
C GLN A 171 -5.42 4.63 16.00
N ASN A 172 -5.74 5.83 16.48
CA ASN A 172 -7.07 6.19 16.99
C ASN A 172 -8.10 6.54 15.90
N GLU A 173 -7.66 6.69 14.65
CA GLU A 173 -8.49 7.01 13.46
C GLU A 173 -9.24 8.34 13.51
N GLU A 174 -8.84 9.26 14.38
CA GLU A 174 -9.35 10.63 14.39
C GLU A 174 -8.69 11.48 13.31
N TYR A 175 -7.48 11.10 12.90
CA TYR A 175 -6.66 11.83 11.95
C TYR A 175 -6.20 10.95 10.77
N MET A 176 -5.93 11.61 9.66
CA MET A 176 -5.38 11.01 8.45
C MET A 176 -4.26 11.90 7.91
N LEU A 177 -3.15 11.30 7.51
CA LEU A 177 -2.13 11.95 6.70
C LEU A 177 -2.45 11.72 5.23
N SER A 178 -2.21 12.73 4.40
CA SER A 178 -2.04 12.57 2.97
C SER A 178 -0.79 13.31 2.53
N SER A 179 0.03 12.68 1.72
CA SER A 179 1.26 13.28 1.20
C SER A 179 1.22 13.39 -0.30
N ASP A 180 1.67 14.53 -0.81
CA ASP A 180 2.08 14.71 -2.20
C ASP A 180 3.60 14.80 -2.29
N ASP A 181 4.12 15.22 -3.43
CA ASP A 181 5.56 15.25 -3.69
C ASP A 181 6.32 16.26 -2.81
N LEU A 182 5.68 17.27 -2.23
CA LEU A 182 6.36 18.30 -1.42
C LEU A 182 5.76 18.50 -0.03
N ARG A 183 4.53 18.03 0.22
CA ARG A 183 3.81 18.29 1.47
C ARG A 183 3.20 17.05 2.08
N VAL A 184 3.18 17.03 3.41
CA VAL A 184 2.35 16.10 4.19
C VAL A 184 1.29 16.91 4.93
N ASN A 185 0.03 16.62 4.63
CA ASN A 185 -1.14 17.25 5.22
C ASN A 185 -1.76 16.32 6.26
N LEU A 186 -2.14 16.87 7.41
CA LEU A 186 -2.88 16.24 8.49
C LEU A 186 -4.34 16.69 8.44
N TRP A 187 -5.24 15.72 8.34
CA TRP A 187 -6.68 15.91 8.24
C TRP A 187 -7.35 15.33 9.46
N SER A 188 -8.46 15.94 9.88
CA SER A 188 -9.43 15.22 10.70
C SER A 188 -10.23 14.28 9.80
N VAL A 189 -10.38 13.02 10.21
CA VAL A 189 -11.21 12.07 9.47
C VAL A 189 -12.68 12.52 9.44
N ASP A 190 -13.12 13.28 10.44
CA ASP A 190 -14.48 13.79 10.55
C ASP A 190 -14.71 15.17 9.95
N ASN A 191 -13.73 16.07 10.04
CA ASN A 191 -13.84 17.41 9.49
C ASN A 191 -12.98 17.59 8.23
N THR A 192 -13.63 17.58 7.06
CA THR A 192 -12.98 17.76 5.75
C THR A 192 -12.53 19.19 5.47
N ASN A 193 -13.03 20.18 6.21
CA ASN A 193 -12.85 21.59 5.88
C ASN A 193 -11.59 22.20 6.49
N LYS A 194 -10.88 21.45 7.34
CA LYS A 194 -9.65 21.89 8.00
C LYS A 194 -8.54 20.89 7.72
N THR A 195 -7.41 21.40 7.29
CA THR A 195 -6.17 20.65 7.12
C THR A 195 -5.05 21.41 7.79
N PHE A 196 -4.01 20.69 8.19
CA PHE A 196 -2.82 21.26 8.79
C PHE A 196 -1.59 20.69 8.08
N VAL A 197 -0.63 21.54 7.72
CA VAL A 197 0.59 21.08 7.03
C VAL A 197 1.59 20.60 8.07
N ALA A 198 1.88 19.30 8.09
CA ALA A 198 2.83 18.68 9.01
C ALA A 198 4.27 18.70 8.45
N VAL A 199 4.43 18.72 7.14
CA VAL A 199 5.73 18.83 6.44
C VAL A 199 5.53 19.69 5.20
N ASP A 200 6.42 20.66 4.96
CA ASP A 200 6.49 21.43 3.73
C ASP A 200 7.94 21.47 3.24
N LEU A 201 8.23 20.73 2.17
CA LEU A 201 9.54 20.72 1.50
C LEU A 201 9.56 21.62 0.27
N LYS A 202 8.52 22.44 0.06
CA LYS A 202 8.48 23.35 -1.08
C LYS A 202 9.59 24.42 -0.94
N PRO A 203 10.55 24.48 -1.86
CA PRO A 203 11.56 25.54 -1.85
C PRO A 203 10.94 26.89 -2.27
N ASP A 204 11.60 27.99 -1.91
CA ASP A 204 11.23 29.33 -2.36
C ASP A 204 11.34 29.44 -3.90
N ASN A 205 12.40 28.86 -4.47
CA ASN A 205 12.59 28.71 -5.91
C ASN A 205 12.44 27.23 -6.31
N LEU A 206 11.48 26.94 -7.19
CA LEU A 206 11.22 25.59 -7.70
C LEU A 206 12.39 25.00 -8.50
N GLU A 207 13.27 25.83 -9.05
CA GLU A 207 14.48 25.37 -9.75
C GLU A 207 15.50 24.72 -8.80
N GLU A 208 15.43 25.01 -7.50
CA GLU A 208 16.29 24.42 -6.47
C GLU A 208 15.72 23.10 -5.91
N LEU A 209 14.60 22.62 -6.48
CA LEU A 209 13.98 21.37 -6.05
C LEU A 209 14.94 20.21 -6.32
N SER A 210 15.40 19.58 -5.23
CA SER A 210 16.31 18.45 -5.31
C SER A 210 15.76 17.18 -4.66
N GLU A 211 14.72 17.30 -3.84
CA GLU A 211 14.18 16.22 -3.01
C GLU A 211 12.66 16.28 -3.01
N VAL A 212 12.01 15.13 -3.22
CA VAL A 212 10.55 14.99 -3.15
C VAL A 212 10.17 13.89 -2.17
N ILE A 213 9.00 14.02 -1.56
CA ILE A 213 8.40 13.03 -0.68
C ILE A 213 7.87 11.88 -1.53
N THR A 214 8.13 10.64 -1.12
CA THR A 214 7.72 9.44 -1.86
C THR A 214 6.67 8.60 -1.13
N SER A 215 6.69 8.60 0.21
CA SER A 215 5.64 7.98 1.03
C SER A 215 5.58 8.60 2.44
N SER A 216 4.45 8.42 3.12
CA SER A 216 4.26 8.77 4.53
C SER A 216 3.39 7.74 5.25
N GLN A 217 3.65 7.52 6.54
CA GLN A 217 2.90 6.57 7.34
C GLN A 217 2.87 6.96 8.82
N PHE A 218 1.70 6.91 9.46
CA PHE A 218 1.60 7.01 10.92
C PHE A 218 2.29 5.85 11.63
N HIS A 219 2.82 6.13 12.82
CA HIS A 219 3.31 5.09 13.70
C HIS A 219 2.15 4.20 14.18
N PRO A 220 2.28 2.87 14.18
CA PRO A 220 1.17 1.94 14.43
C PRO A 220 0.63 1.98 15.87
N ILE A 221 1.36 2.63 16.79
CA ILE A 221 1.01 2.72 18.23
C ILE A 221 0.87 4.17 18.69
N HIS A 222 1.55 5.13 18.05
CA HIS A 222 1.71 6.49 18.58
C HIS A 222 1.15 7.50 17.58
N ASP A 223 -0.05 8.03 17.86
CA ASP A 223 -0.75 8.97 16.96
C ASP A 223 0.01 10.28 16.70
N ASN A 224 0.96 10.64 17.57
CA ASN A 224 1.80 11.83 17.42
C ASN A 224 3.01 11.62 16.49
N MET A 225 3.34 10.38 16.13
CA MET A 225 4.52 10.07 15.34
C MET A 225 4.14 9.58 13.95
N PHE A 226 4.93 9.97 12.96
CA PHE A 226 4.80 9.48 11.59
C PHE A 226 6.16 9.49 10.91
N LEU A 227 6.33 8.63 9.91
CA LEU A 227 7.45 8.68 9.00
C LEU A 227 7.05 9.35 7.69
N TYR A 228 8.03 9.95 7.02
CA TYR A 228 7.98 10.24 5.61
C TYR A 228 9.32 9.90 4.96
N THR A 229 9.29 9.54 3.69
CA THR A 229 10.48 9.14 2.93
C THR A 229 10.64 9.98 1.68
N THR A 230 11.84 10.01 1.11
CA THR A 230 12.16 10.88 0.00
C THR A 230 12.89 10.18 -1.15
N SER A 231 12.91 10.85 -2.30
CA SER A 231 13.60 10.41 -3.52
C SER A 231 15.12 10.33 -3.38
N LYS A 232 15.70 10.90 -2.30
CA LYS A 232 17.15 10.84 -2.03
C LYS A 232 17.56 9.68 -1.12
N GLY A 233 16.66 8.75 -0.81
CA GLY A 233 16.98 7.64 0.09
C GLY A 233 16.98 8.03 1.56
N ILE A 234 16.31 9.13 1.92
CA ILE A 234 16.24 9.64 3.30
C ILE A 234 14.89 9.27 3.90
N THR A 235 14.92 8.66 5.08
CA THR A 235 13.71 8.43 5.90
C THR A 235 13.74 9.37 7.09
N LYS A 236 12.63 10.03 7.37
CA LYS A 236 12.49 10.96 8.49
C LYS A 236 11.31 10.56 9.36
N VAL A 237 11.47 10.60 10.68
CA VAL A 237 10.39 10.35 11.65
C VAL A 237 10.10 11.62 12.43
N GLY A 238 8.93 12.20 12.18
CA GLY A 238 8.42 13.39 12.86
C GLY A 238 7.67 13.04 14.14
N ASP A 239 7.73 13.95 15.12
CA ASP A 239 6.93 13.91 16.34
C ASP A 239 6.15 15.22 16.49
N MET A 240 4.84 15.16 16.26
CA MET A 240 3.94 16.31 16.27
C MET A 240 3.82 16.99 17.64
N ARG A 241 4.29 16.34 18.72
CA ARG A 241 4.37 16.98 20.05
C ARG A 241 5.58 17.89 20.19
N LYS A 242 6.65 17.66 19.42
CA LYS A 242 7.85 18.50 19.44
C LYS A 242 7.67 19.74 18.58
N SER A 243 7.02 19.59 17.42
CA SER A 243 6.70 20.69 16.53
C SER A 243 5.46 20.35 15.72
N GLY A 244 4.63 21.36 15.42
CA GLY A 244 3.54 21.18 14.47
C GLY A 244 4.08 20.90 13.06
N VAL A 245 5.11 21.62 12.63
CA VAL A 245 5.81 21.36 11.36
C VAL A 245 7.07 20.56 11.66
N CYS A 246 7.09 19.29 11.25
CA CYS A 246 8.07 18.30 11.68
C CYS A 246 9.37 18.31 10.86
N ASP A 247 9.43 19.04 9.75
CA ASP A 247 10.54 19.07 8.79
C ASP A 247 11.94 19.19 9.42
N ASN A 248 12.12 20.12 10.35
CA ASN A 248 13.38 20.47 11.00
C ASN A 248 13.61 19.72 12.33
N THR A 249 12.56 19.10 12.88
CA THR A 249 12.63 18.40 14.17
C THR A 249 12.59 16.88 14.04
N ALA A 250 12.31 16.37 12.83
CA ALA A 250 12.26 14.95 12.54
C ALA A 250 13.63 14.29 12.68
N GLN A 251 13.63 13.10 13.27
CA GLN A 251 14.81 12.24 13.31
C GLN A 251 15.10 11.72 11.91
N THR A 252 16.33 11.90 11.44
CA THR A 252 16.75 11.52 10.09
C THR A 252 17.50 10.19 10.11
N TYR A 253 17.05 9.25 9.31
CA TYR A 253 17.62 7.92 9.10
C TYR A 253 18.22 7.90 7.71
N TYR A 254 19.55 7.94 7.65
CA TYR A 254 20.29 8.01 6.41
C TYR A 254 21.65 7.34 6.59
N GLU A 255 22.03 6.51 5.62
CA GLU A 255 23.35 5.90 5.56
C GLU A 255 24.22 6.73 4.62
N LYS A 256 25.35 7.23 5.11
CA LYS A 256 26.30 7.97 4.28
C LYS A 256 26.89 7.03 3.23
N GLU A 257 26.59 7.30 1.98
CA GLU A 257 27.20 6.59 0.86
C GLU A 257 28.61 7.11 0.59
N ASP A 258 29.49 6.18 0.24
CA ASP A 258 30.86 6.47 -0.17
C ASP A 258 30.84 7.17 -1.54
N PRO A 259 31.36 8.40 -1.66
CA PRO A 259 31.39 9.13 -2.93
C PRO A 259 32.09 8.36 -4.06
N SER A 260 33.03 7.49 -3.74
CA SER A 260 33.75 6.67 -4.72
C SER A 260 32.87 5.59 -5.39
N LYS A 261 31.75 5.23 -4.76
CA LYS A 261 30.80 4.22 -5.28
C LYS A 261 29.64 4.84 -6.05
N LYS A 262 29.56 6.16 -6.12
CA LYS A 262 28.50 6.86 -6.86
C LYS A 262 28.69 6.67 -8.36
N ASN A 263 27.64 6.21 -9.01
CA ASN A 263 27.48 6.19 -10.45
C ASN A 263 26.19 6.92 -10.83
N PHE A 264 25.93 7.05 -12.14
CA PHE A 264 24.71 7.68 -12.65
C PHE A 264 23.43 7.10 -12.05
N PHE A 265 23.37 5.78 -11.86
CA PHE A 265 22.19 5.09 -11.33
C PHE A 265 22.03 5.20 -9.81
N THR A 266 23.08 5.58 -9.06
CA THR A 266 23.05 5.58 -7.59
C THR A 266 21.91 6.44 -7.05
N GLU A 267 21.71 7.65 -7.59
CA GLU A 267 20.64 8.54 -7.13
C GLU A 267 19.25 8.06 -7.58
N ILE A 268 19.17 7.46 -8.77
CA ILE A 268 17.92 6.93 -9.32
C ILE A 268 17.41 5.75 -8.46
N VAL A 269 18.29 4.78 -8.14
CA VAL A 269 17.93 3.60 -7.36
C VAL A 269 17.83 3.87 -5.86
N ALA A 270 18.39 4.98 -5.37
CA ALA A 270 18.28 5.41 -3.97
C ALA A 270 16.89 5.94 -3.62
N SER A 271 16.07 6.30 -4.61
CA SER A 271 14.69 6.72 -4.41
C SER A 271 13.89 5.65 -3.67
N ILE A 272 13.29 6.03 -2.54
CA ILE A 272 12.49 5.11 -1.72
C ILE A 272 11.13 4.94 -2.40
N SER A 273 10.77 3.69 -2.70
CA SER A 273 9.46 3.39 -3.28
C SER A 273 8.36 3.33 -2.23
N ASP A 274 8.66 2.78 -1.05
CA ASP A 274 7.73 2.63 0.05
C ASP A 274 8.46 2.37 1.37
N ALA A 275 7.81 2.67 2.49
CA ALA A 275 8.33 2.40 3.82
C ALA A 275 7.20 2.09 4.81
N THR A 276 7.48 1.20 5.75
CA THR A 276 6.48 0.76 6.73
C THR A 276 7.12 0.50 8.08
N PHE A 277 6.43 0.89 9.15
CA PHE A 277 6.80 0.46 10.50
C PHE A 277 6.52 -1.03 10.69
N SER A 278 7.34 -1.69 11.52
CA SER A 278 6.97 -2.97 12.08
C SER A 278 5.72 -2.83 12.96
N LYS A 279 4.90 -3.87 13.10
CA LYS A 279 3.65 -3.79 13.86
C LYS A 279 3.82 -3.29 15.31
N ASN A 280 4.94 -3.65 15.94
CA ASN A 280 5.32 -3.18 17.28
C ASN A 280 5.95 -1.78 17.32
N GLY A 281 6.13 -1.12 16.18
CA GLY A 281 6.70 0.22 16.06
C GLY A 281 8.21 0.33 16.25
N ARG A 282 8.91 -0.78 16.49
CA ARG A 282 10.35 -0.77 16.82
C ARG A 282 11.25 -0.57 15.61
N TYR A 283 10.86 -1.14 14.47
CA TYR A 283 11.66 -1.14 13.25
C TYR A 283 10.96 -0.38 12.14
N ILE A 284 11.75 0.13 11.20
CA ILE A 284 11.27 0.73 9.96
C ILE A 284 11.87 -0.08 8.82
N TYR A 285 11.03 -0.59 7.95
CA TYR A 285 11.45 -1.28 6.72
C TYR A 285 11.30 -0.30 5.56
N VAL A 286 12.41 0.01 4.90
CA VAL A 286 12.49 1.01 3.84
C VAL A 286 12.90 0.31 2.55
N ARG A 287 12.04 0.34 1.53
CA ARG A 287 12.27 -0.29 0.23
C ARG A 287 12.80 0.78 -0.74
N ASP A 288 14.03 0.59 -1.20
CA ASP A 288 14.56 1.25 -2.41
C ASP A 288 14.43 0.30 -3.61
N PHE A 289 14.91 0.67 -4.80
CA PHE A 289 14.72 -0.17 -5.98
C PHE A 289 15.36 -1.57 -5.84
N LEU A 290 16.55 -1.66 -5.23
CA LEU A 290 17.38 -2.88 -5.18
C LEU A 290 17.40 -3.57 -3.81
N ASN A 291 17.14 -2.82 -2.73
CA ASN A 291 17.37 -3.25 -1.37
C ASN A 291 16.19 -2.91 -0.44
N VAL A 292 16.13 -3.63 0.67
CA VAL A 292 15.39 -3.19 1.85
C VAL A 292 16.39 -2.85 2.96
N ARG A 293 16.28 -1.63 3.48
CA ARG A 293 17.03 -1.18 4.66
C ARG A 293 16.14 -1.34 5.88
N ILE A 294 16.65 -2.01 6.90
CA ILE A 294 15.97 -2.24 8.17
C ILE A 294 16.56 -1.31 9.21
N TRP A 295 15.78 -0.36 9.68
CA TRP A 295 16.18 0.59 10.71
C TRP A 295 15.56 0.21 12.05
N ASP A 296 16.30 0.45 13.12
CA ASP A 296 15.74 0.51 14.46
C ASP A 296 15.45 1.98 14.78
N VAL A 297 14.26 2.30 15.29
CA VAL A 297 13.84 3.68 15.59
C VAL A 297 14.78 4.37 16.58
N ASN A 298 15.54 3.64 17.39
CA ASN A 298 16.52 4.22 18.29
C ASN A 298 17.92 4.38 17.66
N MET A 299 18.11 3.97 16.41
CA MET A 299 19.42 3.90 15.75
C MET A 299 19.37 4.59 14.38
N THR A 300 19.58 5.90 14.38
CA THR A 300 19.45 6.76 13.19
C THR A 300 20.68 6.76 12.27
N ASN A 301 21.86 6.38 12.78
CA ASN A 301 23.13 6.58 12.08
C ASN A 301 23.47 5.50 11.05
N LYS A 302 22.90 4.30 11.18
CA LYS A 302 23.07 3.19 10.22
C LYS A 302 21.93 2.17 10.37
N PRO A 303 21.55 1.48 9.29
CA PRO A 303 20.55 0.42 9.37
C PRO A 303 21.08 -0.76 10.21
N VAL A 304 20.15 -1.50 10.81
CA VAL A 304 20.40 -2.80 11.46
C VAL A 304 20.87 -3.83 10.43
N ALA A 305 20.25 -3.81 9.25
CA ALA A 305 20.61 -4.64 8.11
C ALA A 305 20.20 -3.97 6.80
N THR A 306 20.96 -4.21 5.74
CA THR A 306 20.62 -3.86 4.36
C THR A 306 20.56 -5.15 3.56
N VAL A 307 19.38 -5.49 3.05
CA VAL A 307 19.12 -6.75 2.36
C VAL A 307 18.95 -6.48 0.87
N PRO A 308 19.89 -6.93 0.01
CA PRO A 308 19.67 -6.94 -1.42
C PRO A 308 18.54 -7.91 -1.75
N ILE A 309 17.51 -7.41 -2.43
CA ILE A 309 16.34 -8.23 -2.76
C ILE A 309 16.69 -9.23 -3.85
N PHE A 310 17.32 -8.72 -4.92
CA PHE A 310 17.70 -9.50 -6.08
C PHE A 310 18.81 -8.80 -6.86
N GLU A 311 20.07 -9.07 -6.50
CA GLU A 311 21.25 -8.42 -7.10
C GLU A 311 21.42 -8.57 -8.62
N PRO A 312 20.98 -9.66 -9.28
CA PRO A 312 21.09 -9.80 -10.74
C PRO A 312 20.52 -8.63 -11.55
N LEU A 313 19.52 -7.90 -11.01
CA LEU A 313 18.94 -6.71 -11.65
C LEU A 313 19.98 -5.60 -11.90
N LYS A 314 21.06 -5.54 -11.12
CA LYS A 314 22.14 -4.55 -11.31
C LYS A 314 22.75 -4.63 -12.71
N SER A 315 22.81 -5.83 -13.30
CA SER A 315 23.32 -6.02 -14.67
C SER A 315 22.40 -5.49 -15.77
N LYS A 316 21.13 -5.18 -15.42
CA LYS A 316 20.06 -4.77 -16.34
C LYS A 316 19.57 -3.33 -16.09
N LEU A 317 20.29 -2.53 -15.30
CA LEU A 317 19.85 -1.17 -14.97
C LEU A 317 19.68 -0.26 -16.18
N CYS A 318 20.53 -0.39 -17.21
CA CYS A 318 20.37 0.38 -18.45
C CYS A 318 19.06 0.01 -19.18
N GLU A 319 18.77 -1.28 -19.33
CA GLU A 319 17.53 -1.78 -19.95
C GLU A 319 16.28 -1.36 -19.14
N LEU A 320 16.38 -1.41 -17.81
CA LEU A 320 15.31 -0.97 -16.91
C LEU A 320 15.08 0.54 -16.96
N TYR A 321 16.13 1.33 -17.24
CA TYR A 321 16.04 2.77 -17.40
C TYR A 321 15.40 3.14 -18.74
N GLU A 322 15.82 2.49 -19.83
CA GLU A 322 15.24 2.68 -21.18
C GLU A 322 13.75 2.33 -21.23
N ASN A 323 13.33 1.29 -20.49
CA ASN A 323 11.93 0.86 -20.40
C ASN A 323 11.14 1.50 -19.24
N GLU A 324 11.69 2.52 -18.56
CA GLU A 324 11.11 3.21 -17.40
C GLU A 324 10.76 2.33 -16.16
N CYS A 325 11.04 1.03 -16.22
CA CYS A 325 10.79 0.08 -15.14
C CYS A 325 11.63 0.37 -13.89
N ILE A 326 12.72 1.13 -14.02
CA ILE A 326 13.53 1.58 -12.88
C ILE A 326 12.76 2.51 -11.93
N PHE A 327 11.69 3.16 -12.41
CA PHE A 327 10.84 4.06 -11.62
C PHE A 327 9.64 3.37 -10.96
N ASP A 328 9.54 2.05 -11.11
CA ASP A 328 8.47 1.26 -10.52
C ASP A 328 8.52 1.29 -8.98
N LYS A 329 7.38 1.63 -8.36
CA LYS A 329 7.25 1.77 -6.91
C LYS A 329 6.73 0.48 -6.26
N PHE A 330 7.65 -0.37 -5.83
CA PHE A 330 7.34 -1.60 -5.06
C PHE A 330 6.90 -1.27 -3.63
N SER A 331 5.76 -1.82 -3.21
CA SER A 331 5.27 -1.65 -1.84
C SER A 331 5.97 -2.56 -0.84
N ILE A 332 5.87 -2.23 0.44
CA ILE A 332 6.36 -3.04 1.55
C ILE A 332 5.33 -3.15 2.67
N SER A 333 5.18 -4.34 3.26
CA SER A 333 4.20 -4.57 4.33
C SER A 333 4.78 -5.45 5.44
N SER A 334 4.57 -5.06 6.70
CA SER A 334 5.04 -5.78 7.89
C SER A 334 4.08 -6.90 8.29
N SER A 335 4.65 -8.02 8.75
CA SER A 335 3.92 -9.08 9.42
C SER A 335 3.32 -8.62 10.77
N PRO A 336 2.27 -9.30 11.27
CA PRO A 336 1.61 -8.93 12.53
C PRO A 336 2.50 -9.17 13.75
N ASP A 337 3.43 -10.13 13.68
CA ASP A 337 4.37 -10.45 14.75
C ASP A 337 5.66 -9.60 14.71
N SER A 338 5.78 -8.68 13.74
CA SER A 338 6.97 -7.84 13.53
C SER A 338 8.27 -8.61 13.25
N ASN A 339 8.19 -9.89 12.89
CA ASN A 339 9.36 -10.70 12.58
C ASN A 339 9.69 -10.76 11.10
N TYR A 340 8.73 -10.47 10.24
CA TYR A 340 8.84 -10.58 8.79
C TYR A 340 8.27 -9.35 8.09
N PHE A 341 8.66 -9.17 6.84
CA PHE A 341 8.01 -8.23 5.93
C PHE A 341 7.99 -8.82 4.52
N VAL A 342 7.06 -8.31 3.71
CA VAL A 342 6.86 -8.73 2.32
C VAL A 342 7.05 -7.55 1.38
N THR A 343 7.68 -7.81 0.23
CA THR A 343 7.80 -6.84 -0.87
C THR A 343 7.85 -7.59 -2.19
N GLY A 344 7.36 -6.98 -3.27
CA GLY A 344 7.34 -7.62 -4.58
C GLY A 344 8.61 -7.39 -5.40
N ASN A 345 8.67 -8.02 -6.56
CA ASN A 345 9.76 -7.91 -7.53
C ASN A 345 9.22 -8.20 -8.95
N PHE A 346 10.09 -8.16 -9.95
CA PHE A 346 9.79 -8.52 -11.34
C PHE A 346 9.60 -10.03 -11.53
N ASN A 347 9.29 -10.44 -12.76
CA ASN A 347 9.12 -11.82 -13.18
C ASN A 347 8.08 -12.61 -12.35
N SER A 348 6.98 -11.96 -11.97
CA SER A 348 5.93 -12.55 -11.13
C SER A 348 6.45 -13.09 -9.79
N THR A 349 7.42 -12.42 -9.18
CA THR A 349 8.00 -12.87 -7.91
C THR A 349 7.76 -11.88 -6.78
N PHE A 350 7.77 -12.38 -5.55
CA PHE A 350 7.80 -11.56 -4.34
C PHE A 350 8.73 -12.19 -3.31
N HIS A 351 9.14 -11.40 -2.34
CA HIS A 351 10.11 -11.78 -1.32
C HIS A 351 9.49 -11.64 0.07
N VAL A 352 9.73 -12.63 0.92
CA VAL A 352 9.46 -12.59 2.35
C VAL A 352 10.78 -12.67 3.09
N ILE A 353 11.06 -11.64 3.88
CA ILE A 353 12.35 -11.43 4.52
C ILE A 353 12.12 -11.26 6.02
N ASP A 354 13.00 -11.83 6.84
CA ASP A 354 12.93 -11.64 8.29
C ASP A 354 13.52 -10.29 8.73
N ARG A 355 13.13 -9.82 9.92
CA ARG A 355 13.53 -8.51 10.45
C ARG A 355 15.03 -8.35 10.70
N ASN A 356 15.81 -9.43 10.76
CA ASN A 356 17.27 -9.35 10.89
C ASN A 356 17.97 -9.37 9.53
N GLY A 357 17.23 -9.63 8.44
CA GLY A 357 17.75 -9.73 7.09
C GLY A 357 18.60 -10.98 6.83
N GLU A 358 18.39 -12.04 7.60
CA GLU A 358 19.20 -13.28 7.52
C GLU A 358 18.66 -14.28 6.49
N THR A 359 17.35 -14.20 6.23
CA THR A 359 16.58 -15.06 5.34
C THR A 359 15.82 -14.19 4.36
N ASN A 360 16.07 -14.39 3.07
CA ASN A 360 15.33 -13.79 1.97
C ASN A 360 14.75 -14.92 1.13
N ASN A 361 13.44 -15.17 1.23
CA ASN A 361 12.77 -16.22 0.47
C ASN A 361 11.99 -15.58 -0.68
N GLN A 362 12.36 -15.92 -1.91
CA GLN A 362 11.64 -15.54 -3.11
C GLN A 362 10.56 -16.57 -3.42
N PHE A 363 9.37 -16.12 -3.78
CA PHE A 363 8.23 -16.94 -4.16
C PHE A 363 7.75 -16.57 -5.56
N GLU A 364 7.31 -17.56 -6.33
CA GLU A 364 6.75 -17.37 -7.68
C GLU A 364 5.22 -17.35 -7.65
N LEU A 365 4.64 -16.32 -8.26
CA LEU A 365 3.20 -16.18 -8.50
C LEU A 365 2.82 -16.98 -9.75
N ASN A 366 2.12 -18.10 -9.52
CA ASN A 366 1.78 -19.05 -10.58
C ASN A 366 0.34 -19.55 -10.48
N PHE A 367 -0.20 -20.01 -11.60
CA PHE A 367 -1.55 -20.58 -11.70
C PHE A 367 -1.60 -22.09 -11.42
N ASN A 368 -0.46 -22.73 -11.21
CA ASN A 368 -0.40 -24.16 -10.91
C ASN A 368 -0.83 -24.47 -9.46
N LYS A 369 -1.14 -23.43 -8.68
CA LYS A 369 -1.57 -23.52 -7.27
C LYS A 369 -0.57 -24.24 -6.36
N LYS A 370 0.71 -24.19 -6.73
CA LYS A 370 1.82 -24.77 -5.97
C LYS A 370 2.67 -23.66 -5.38
N THR A 371 3.13 -23.86 -4.15
CA THR A 371 4.18 -23.03 -3.55
C THR A 371 5.50 -23.37 -4.23
N ILE A 372 6.05 -22.42 -4.97
CA ILE A 372 7.39 -22.48 -5.53
C ILE A 372 8.17 -21.37 -4.85
N SER A 373 9.23 -21.74 -4.12
CA SER A 373 10.07 -20.79 -3.40
C SER A 373 11.54 -21.16 -3.50
N LYS A 374 12.41 -20.15 -3.60
CA LYS A 374 13.86 -20.30 -3.48
C LYS A 374 14.42 -19.34 -2.43
N GLN A 375 15.36 -19.80 -1.63
CA GLN A 375 16.10 -18.91 -0.73
C GLN A 375 17.17 -18.17 -1.53
N ILE A 376 17.20 -16.84 -1.39
CA ILE A 376 18.21 -15.97 -1.99
C ILE A 376 19.34 -15.78 -0.96
N PRO A 377 20.52 -16.39 -1.18
CA PRO A 377 21.66 -16.20 -0.29
C PRO A 377 22.24 -14.78 -0.41
N PRO A 378 23.05 -14.34 0.57
CA PRO A 378 23.83 -13.13 0.43
C PRO A 378 24.75 -13.21 -0.80
N LYS A 379 24.89 -12.10 -1.54
CA LYS A 379 25.69 -12.01 -2.77
C LYS A 379 25.24 -12.98 -3.88
N TYR A 380 23.93 -13.24 -3.94
CA TYR A 380 23.36 -14.11 -4.95
C TYR A 380 23.57 -13.54 -6.36
N PHE A 381 24.08 -14.37 -7.25
CA PHE A 381 24.27 -14.02 -8.64
C PHE A 381 23.68 -15.10 -9.54
N GLU A 382 22.87 -14.68 -10.51
CA GLU A 382 22.44 -15.49 -11.65
C GLU A 382 22.41 -14.60 -12.90
N ASN A 383 22.75 -15.16 -14.06
CA ASN A 383 22.63 -14.44 -15.32
C ASN A 383 21.15 -14.40 -15.72
N LEU A 384 20.61 -13.19 -15.85
CA LEU A 384 19.25 -13.00 -16.32
C LEU A 384 19.18 -13.31 -17.82
N THR A 385 18.51 -14.42 -18.14
CA THR A 385 18.22 -14.84 -19.51
C THR A 385 17.17 -13.92 -20.14
N SER A 386 17.02 -13.98 -21.46
CA SER A 386 15.96 -13.27 -22.20
C SER A 386 14.54 -13.67 -21.80
N SER A 387 14.38 -14.75 -21.02
CA SER A 387 13.10 -15.19 -20.48
C SER A 387 12.67 -14.45 -19.21
N TYR A 388 13.52 -13.57 -18.65
CA TYR A 388 13.16 -12.79 -17.48
C TYR A 388 12.19 -11.66 -17.87
N ASP A 389 10.98 -11.71 -17.34
CA ASP A 389 9.91 -10.82 -17.76
C ASP A 389 9.79 -9.59 -16.83
N PHE A 390 10.24 -8.44 -17.31
CA PHE A 390 10.12 -7.16 -16.60
C PHE A 390 8.70 -6.58 -16.62
N THR A 391 7.84 -7.02 -17.55
CA THR A 391 6.44 -6.55 -17.64
C THR A 391 5.58 -7.16 -16.53
N ARG A 392 5.93 -8.36 -16.07
CA ARG A 392 5.23 -9.04 -14.96
C ARG A 392 5.80 -8.64 -13.62
N LYS A 393 5.34 -7.51 -13.11
CA LYS A 393 5.78 -6.90 -11.86
C LYS A 393 4.76 -7.07 -10.73
N ALA A 394 5.24 -7.49 -9.56
CA ALA A 394 4.45 -7.52 -8.34
C ALA A 394 4.63 -6.19 -7.57
N LEU A 395 3.92 -5.14 -7.99
CA LEU A 395 4.11 -3.82 -7.38
C LEU A 395 3.47 -3.68 -6.00
N LYS A 396 2.32 -4.34 -5.78
CA LYS A 396 1.55 -4.23 -4.53
C LYS A 396 1.49 -5.58 -3.82
N ALA A 397 1.88 -5.56 -2.56
CA ALA A 397 1.78 -6.67 -1.62
C ALA A 397 1.25 -6.14 -0.29
N SER A 398 0.34 -6.89 0.32
CA SER A 398 -0.26 -6.58 1.62
C SER A 398 -0.13 -7.78 2.55
N TYR A 399 0.29 -7.53 3.78
CA TYR A 399 0.36 -8.53 4.85
C TYR A 399 -0.77 -8.25 5.85
N SER A 400 -1.59 -9.27 6.11
CA SER A 400 -2.67 -9.21 7.10
C SER A 400 -2.13 -8.80 8.48
N GLN A 401 -2.85 -7.89 9.13
CA GLN A 401 -2.45 -7.35 10.43
C GLN A 401 -2.86 -8.23 11.62
N ALA A 402 -3.59 -9.32 11.35
CA ALA A 402 -4.11 -10.25 12.36
C ALA A 402 -3.71 -11.71 12.12
N SER A 403 -3.39 -12.08 10.88
CA SER A 403 -3.06 -13.44 10.48
C SER A 403 -1.80 -13.48 9.63
N ASN A 404 -1.17 -14.64 9.50
CA ASN A 404 -0.03 -14.84 8.60
C ASN A 404 -0.48 -15.00 7.14
N THR A 405 -1.40 -14.17 6.67
CA THR A 405 -1.91 -14.19 5.31
C THR A 405 -1.31 -13.04 4.51
N ILE A 406 -0.83 -13.35 3.32
CA ILE A 406 -0.22 -12.39 2.39
C ILE A 406 -1.05 -12.37 1.11
N ALA A 407 -1.34 -11.18 0.61
CA ALA A 407 -1.92 -10.98 -0.71
C ALA A 407 -0.92 -10.21 -1.59
N VAL A 408 -0.74 -10.65 -2.83
CA VAL A 408 0.18 -10.03 -3.80
C VAL A 408 -0.54 -9.90 -5.12
N SER A 409 -0.47 -8.73 -5.76
CA SER A 409 -0.97 -8.55 -7.12
C SER A 409 0.15 -8.66 -8.15
N CYS A 410 -0.19 -9.15 -9.34
CA CYS A 410 0.62 -9.02 -10.53
C CYS A 410 -0.35 -8.86 -11.71
N LEU A 411 -0.22 -7.77 -12.48
CA LEU A 411 -1.20 -7.40 -13.51
C LEU A 411 -2.62 -7.29 -12.90
N ASN A 412 -3.61 -7.96 -13.50
CA ASN A 412 -4.99 -8.07 -13.01
C ASN A 412 -5.21 -9.26 -12.05
N CYS A 413 -4.16 -9.98 -11.68
CA CYS A 413 -4.26 -11.20 -10.89
C CYS A 413 -3.93 -10.94 -9.42
N LEU A 414 -4.70 -11.55 -8.53
CA LEU A 414 -4.55 -11.45 -7.09
C LEU A 414 -4.26 -12.81 -6.49
N TYR A 415 -3.08 -12.97 -5.89
CA TYR A 415 -2.60 -14.21 -5.30
C TYR A 415 -2.62 -14.12 -3.79
N PHE A 416 -2.97 -15.22 -3.13
CA PHE A 416 -2.91 -15.31 -1.68
C PHE A 416 -2.03 -16.46 -1.22
N TYR A 417 -1.30 -16.20 -0.14
CA TYR A 417 -0.48 -17.18 0.56
C TYR A 417 -0.83 -17.15 2.05
N SER A 418 -0.77 -18.30 2.71
CA SER A 418 -0.97 -18.44 4.15
C SER A 418 0.26 -19.05 4.78
N GLY A 419 0.74 -18.44 5.86
CA GLY A 419 1.89 -18.86 6.64
C GLY A 419 1.48 -19.60 7.90
N SER A 420 2.26 -20.62 8.24
CA SER A 420 2.28 -21.23 9.56
C SER A 420 3.65 -20.99 10.19
N ILE A 421 3.67 -20.66 11.48
CA ILE A 421 4.88 -20.43 12.29
C ILE A 421 5.11 -21.63 13.20
#